data_AF-V4A2F6-F1
#
_entry.id   AF-V4A2F6-F1
#
_cell.length_a   1.000
_cell.length_b   1.000
_cell.length_c   1.000
_cell.angle_alpha   90.00
_cell.angle_beta   90.00
_cell.angle_gamma   90.00
#
_symmetry.space_group_name_H-M   'P 1'
#
loop_
_entity.id
_entity.type
_entity.pdbx_description
1 polymer ?
#
loop_
_entity_poly.entity_id
_entity_poly.type
_entity_poly.pdbx_seq_one_letter_code
_entity_poly.pdbx_strand_id
1 'polypeptide(L)'
;MTFSCLPFTTFGVIFLTLQILHQGNSMCTLNGNPFRRTELFDLRFSAYTLSASSQTLNDCVSLCDSNLCISFGYNYLTAVCYLYDRRVLFGEDSAVFEDGMVNYWTVAESCPGDYTFTSTTNLCYKLVYTKLNHSMANNVCAADGGHLLILDSPTKRTYFFSEHGYDLRNFLVGGQQEAGGGYWAWFNGAPITIWLYNQPDDWYTEDCLILYYSPNSVRYLGLQAGITTNDIGCGNRAKFICEIPLSP
;
A
#
# COMPACT_ATOMS: atom_id res chain seq x y z
N MET A 1 18.83 -21.93 -7.30
CA MET A 1 17.88 -20.85 -7.61
C MET A 1 18.28 -19.67 -6.74
N THR A 2 18.61 -18.56 -7.38
CA THR A 2 19.30 -17.41 -6.80
C THR A 2 18.31 -16.47 -6.14
N PHE A 3 18.50 -16.22 -4.85
CA PHE A 3 17.86 -15.15 -4.10
C PHE A 3 18.19 -13.80 -4.76
N SER A 4 17.19 -13.05 -5.20
CA SER A 4 17.36 -11.67 -5.64
C SER A 4 16.22 -10.80 -5.09
N CYS A 5 16.08 -10.71 -3.77
CA CYS A 5 15.62 -9.44 -3.24
C CYS A 5 16.78 -8.46 -3.52
N LEU A 6 16.55 -7.41 -4.32
CA LEU A 6 17.57 -6.38 -4.53
C LEU A 6 18.13 -5.97 -3.16
N PRO A 7 19.44 -6.16 -2.90
CA PRO A 7 19.99 -5.88 -1.60
C PRO A 7 19.80 -4.40 -1.30
N PHE A 8 19.35 -4.13 -0.09
CA PHE A 8 19.50 -2.81 0.48
C PHE A 8 20.96 -2.38 0.40
N THR A 9 21.22 -1.23 -0.19
CA THR A 9 22.40 -0.48 0.15
C THR A 9 22.18 0.12 1.54
N THR A 10 22.53 -0.63 2.58
CA THR A 10 22.69 -0.07 3.92
C THR A 10 23.89 0.87 3.89
N PHE A 11 23.67 2.18 3.91
CA PHE A 11 24.65 3.09 4.49
C PHE A 11 24.28 3.25 5.97
N GLY A 12 25.22 2.83 6.81
CA GLY A 12 25.03 2.86 8.25
C GLY A 12 25.07 4.26 8.85
N VAL A 13 24.36 4.30 9.98
CA VAL A 13 24.64 4.97 11.26
C VAL A 13 24.16 6.41 11.48
N ILE A 14 23.52 6.53 12.67
CA ILE A 14 23.41 7.66 13.61
C ILE A 14 22.06 8.39 13.62
N PHE A 15 21.39 8.24 14.75
CA PHE A 15 20.25 9.04 15.21
C PHE A 15 20.50 10.54 14.99
N LEU A 16 19.66 11.17 14.18
CA LEU A 16 18.85 12.36 14.48
C LEU A 16 18.25 12.85 13.16
N THR A 17 16.96 13.18 13.20
CA THR A 17 16.09 13.67 12.12
C THR A 17 15.38 12.60 11.29
N LEU A 18 14.07 12.71 11.36
CA LEU A 18 13.02 11.84 10.86
C LEU A 18 12.90 11.93 9.33
N GLN A 19 13.88 11.44 8.58
CA GLN A 19 13.75 11.23 7.13
C GLN A 19 14.59 10.03 6.70
N ILE A 20 14.11 8.82 6.99
CA ILE A 20 14.63 7.65 6.28
C ILE A 20 14.01 7.68 4.89
N LEU A 21 14.83 7.84 3.85
CA LEU A 21 14.45 7.53 2.48
C LEU A 21 14.18 6.01 2.42
N HIS A 22 12.94 5.62 2.69
CA HIS A 22 12.43 4.30 2.37
C HIS A 22 11.88 4.35 0.95
N GLN A 23 12.67 3.90 -0.03
CA GLN A 23 12.13 3.52 -1.33
C GLN A 23 12.20 1.99 -1.43
N GLY A 24 11.15 1.35 -0.93
CA GLY A 24 11.09 -0.10 -0.75
C GLY A 24 10.37 -0.85 -1.86
N ASN A 25 10.63 -0.58 -3.15
CA ASN A 25 10.11 -1.40 -4.26
C ASN A 25 10.94 -2.68 -4.51
N SER A 26 11.47 -3.30 -3.46
CA SER A 26 12.19 -4.57 -3.58
C SER A 26 11.19 -5.69 -3.80
N MET A 27 10.93 -6.01 -5.06
CA MET A 27 10.25 -7.24 -5.46
C MET A 27 11.15 -8.42 -5.13
N CYS A 28 10.59 -9.41 -4.46
CA CYS A 28 11.26 -10.66 -4.13
C CYS A 28 10.57 -11.78 -4.93
N THR A 29 11.29 -12.44 -5.82
CA THR A 29 10.85 -13.70 -6.42
C THR A 29 11.44 -14.84 -5.60
N LEU A 30 10.58 -15.64 -4.98
CA LEU A 30 11.02 -16.67 -4.04
C LEU A 30 10.18 -17.93 -4.31
N ASN A 31 10.85 -18.98 -4.77
CA ASN A 31 10.23 -20.26 -5.21
C ASN A 31 9.19 -20.13 -6.35
N GLY A 32 9.26 -19.08 -7.15
CA GLY A 32 8.32 -18.82 -8.25
C GLY A 32 7.14 -17.94 -7.85
N ASN A 33 6.90 -17.74 -6.54
CA ASN A 33 5.87 -16.82 -6.08
C ASN A 33 6.47 -15.41 -5.90
N PRO A 34 5.89 -14.41 -6.55
CA PRO A 34 6.37 -13.05 -6.47
C PRO A 34 5.75 -12.35 -5.24
N PHE A 35 6.60 -11.69 -4.46
CA PHE A 35 6.21 -10.89 -3.30
C PHE A 35 6.70 -9.45 -3.44
N ARG A 36 5.90 -8.50 -2.97
CA ARG A 36 6.25 -7.09 -2.83
C ARG A 36 6.47 -6.76 -1.37
N ARG A 37 7.64 -6.21 -1.04
CA ARG A 37 7.90 -5.64 0.27
C ARG A 37 7.11 -4.33 0.45
N THR A 38 6.54 -4.14 1.64
CA THR A 38 5.84 -2.91 2.02
C THR A 38 6.72 -2.00 2.87
N GLU A 39 6.26 -0.78 3.13
CA GLU A 39 6.86 0.21 4.03
C GLU A 39 6.29 0.14 5.46
N LEU A 40 5.59 -0.94 5.79
CA LEU A 40 5.11 -1.22 7.15
C LEU A 40 6.25 -1.85 7.95
N PHE A 41 7.06 -1.00 8.58
CA PHE A 41 8.20 -1.39 9.41
C PHE A 41 7.86 -1.32 10.89
N ASP A 42 8.47 -2.22 11.66
CA ASP A 42 8.36 -2.29 13.11
C ASP A 42 6.91 -2.42 13.62
N LEU A 43 6.03 -2.98 12.78
CA LEU A 43 4.63 -3.23 13.10
C LEU A 43 4.30 -4.71 12.90
N ARG A 44 3.84 -5.35 13.99
CA ARG A 44 3.19 -6.67 13.97
C ARG A 44 1.69 -6.50 14.13
N PHE A 45 0.92 -7.20 13.30
CA PHE A 45 -0.53 -7.21 13.38
C PHE A 45 -1.00 -8.43 14.19
N SER A 46 -2.01 -8.27 15.04
CA SER A 46 -2.51 -9.38 15.89
C SER A 46 -3.35 -10.42 15.14
N ALA A 47 -3.91 -10.05 13.99
CA ALA A 47 -4.81 -10.89 13.19
C ALA A 47 -4.07 -11.88 12.26
N TYR A 48 -2.96 -12.48 12.73
CA TYR A 48 -2.24 -13.52 12.01
C TYR A 48 -2.96 -14.87 12.13
N THR A 49 -2.84 -15.70 11.10
CA THR A 49 -3.39 -17.07 11.09
C THR A 49 -2.41 -18.08 11.65
N LEU A 50 -1.11 -17.83 11.52
CA LEU A 50 -0.04 -18.70 11.99
C LEU A 50 1.20 -17.90 12.37
N SER A 51 1.92 -18.35 13.41
CA SER A 51 3.25 -17.86 13.74
C SER A 51 4.26 -19.01 13.87
N ALA A 52 5.49 -18.82 13.40
CA ALA A 52 6.55 -19.83 13.49
C ALA A 52 7.91 -19.20 13.80
N SER A 53 8.66 -19.77 14.75
CA SER A 53 9.99 -19.32 15.18
C SER A 53 11.12 -20.02 14.43
N SER A 54 12.31 -19.41 14.46
CA SER A 54 13.57 -19.97 13.95
C SER A 54 13.58 -20.18 12.43
N GLN A 55 12.85 -19.34 11.70
CA GLN A 55 12.75 -19.39 10.25
C GLN A 55 13.65 -18.33 9.63
N THR A 56 14.31 -18.64 8.52
CA THR A 56 14.85 -17.59 7.64
C THR A 56 13.71 -16.93 6.87
N LEU A 57 13.97 -15.78 6.22
CA LEU A 57 12.98 -15.17 5.33
C LEU A 57 12.48 -16.16 4.24
N ASN A 58 13.36 -17.01 3.72
CA ASN A 58 12.99 -17.99 2.70
C ASN A 58 12.11 -19.11 3.26
N ASP A 59 12.34 -19.51 4.51
CA ASP A 59 11.47 -20.46 5.19
C ASP A 59 10.10 -19.84 5.47
N CYS A 60 10.07 -18.55 5.80
CA CYS A 60 8.84 -17.76 5.95
C CYS A 60 7.97 -17.78 4.69
N VAL A 61 8.61 -17.58 3.54
CA VAL A 61 7.95 -17.62 2.24
C VAL A 61 7.43 -19.02 1.95
N SER A 62 8.27 -20.03 2.13
CA SER A 62 7.87 -21.43 1.90
C SER A 62 6.69 -21.84 2.80
N LEU A 63 6.66 -21.31 4.03
CA LEU A 63 5.56 -21.50 4.96
C LEU A 63 4.29 -20.76 4.49
N CYS A 64 4.40 -19.52 4.02
CA CYS A 64 3.30 -18.78 3.42
C CYS A 64 2.70 -19.53 2.22
N ASP A 65 3.54 -19.99 1.30
CA ASP A 65 3.14 -20.73 0.09
C ASP A 65 2.39 -22.01 0.46
N SER A 66 2.92 -22.77 1.42
CA SER A 66 2.30 -24.02 1.90
C SER A 66 0.96 -23.80 2.60
N ASN A 67 0.72 -22.59 3.14
CA ASN A 67 -0.51 -22.22 3.83
C ASN A 67 -1.41 -21.31 3.00
N LEU A 68 -1.07 -21.05 1.73
CA LEU A 68 -1.80 -20.17 0.82
C LEU A 68 -2.05 -18.77 1.41
N CYS A 69 -1.05 -18.21 2.09
CA CYS A 69 -1.17 -16.90 2.71
C CYS A 69 -1.17 -15.77 1.65
N ILE A 70 -1.81 -14.64 1.96
CA ILE A 70 -1.86 -13.47 1.07
C ILE A 70 -0.78 -12.44 1.44
N SER A 71 -0.36 -12.41 2.70
CA SER A 71 0.77 -11.62 3.15
C SER A 71 1.44 -12.27 4.35
N PHE A 72 2.69 -11.91 4.61
CA PHE A 72 3.40 -12.33 5.80
C PHE A 72 4.26 -11.20 6.36
N GLY A 73 4.50 -11.25 7.67
CA GLY A 73 5.45 -10.41 8.39
C GLY A 73 6.62 -11.26 8.85
N TYR A 74 7.83 -10.75 8.73
CA TYR A 74 9.04 -11.38 9.22
C TYR A 74 9.78 -10.44 10.16
N ASN A 75 10.08 -10.93 11.36
CA ASN A 75 10.90 -10.21 12.33
C ASN A 75 12.38 -10.61 12.12
N TYR A 76 13.21 -9.65 11.69
CA TYR A 76 14.63 -9.89 11.44
C TYR A 76 15.49 -10.03 12.71
N LEU A 77 15.01 -9.56 13.85
CA LEU A 77 15.71 -9.65 15.12
C LEU A 77 15.42 -10.97 15.84
N THR A 78 14.17 -11.45 15.77
CA THR A 78 13.73 -12.66 16.47
C THR A 78 13.61 -13.89 15.57
N ALA A 79 13.72 -13.73 14.24
CA ALA A 79 13.55 -14.78 13.25
C ALA A 79 12.19 -15.49 13.36
N VAL A 80 11.13 -14.69 13.56
CA VAL A 80 9.74 -15.15 13.67
C VAL A 80 8.95 -14.71 12.44
N CYS A 81 8.13 -15.63 11.94
CA CYS A 81 7.19 -15.44 10.85
C CYS A 81 5.77 -15.30 11.36
N TYR A 82 4.99 -14.42 10.74
CA TYR A 82 3.57 -14.25 10.97
C TYR A 82 2.86 -14.29 9.62
N LEU A 83 1.97 -15.27 9.42
CA LEU A 83 1.21 -15.42 8.17
C LEU A 83 -0.17 -14.78 8.29
N TYR A 84 -0.65 -14.23 7.18
CA TYR A 84 -1.96 -13.59 7.09
C TYR A 84 -2.72 -14.13 5.87
N ASP A 85 -4.01 -14.40 6.04
CA ASP A 85 -4.96 -14.78 4.99
C ASP A 85 -5.53 -13.57 4.23
N ARG A 86 -5.02 -12.38 4.53
CA ARG A 86 -5.37 -11.09 3.92
C ARG A 86 -4.09 -10.29 3.66
N ARG A 87 -4.21 -9.16 2.97
CA ARG A 87 -3.12 -8.17 2.91
C ARG A 87 -3.11 -7.37 4.21
N VAL A 88 -1.96 -7.28 4.88
CA VAL A 88 -1.75 -6.33 5.98
C VAL A 88 -1.61 -4.91 5.43
N LEU A 89 -2.50 -4.01 5.82
CA LEU A 89 -2.52 -2.61 5.36
C LEU A 89 -2.20 -1.64 6.50
N PHE A 90 -1.62 -0.49 6.15
CA PHE A 90 -1.46 0.62 7.09
C PHE A 90 -2.81 1.01 7.72
N GLY A 91 -2.84 1.25 9.03
CA GLY A 91 -4.02 1.67 9.78
C GLY A 91 -5.03 0.55 10.07
N GLU A 92 -4.67 -0.71 9.86
CA GLU A 92 -5.46 -1.82 10.42
C GLU A 92 -5.44 -1.80 11.95
N ASP A 93 -6.58 -2.13 12.56
CA ASP A 93 -6.71 -2.28 14.00
C ASP A 93 -5.70 -3.32 14.53
N SER A 94 -5.21 -3.11 15.75
CA SER A 94 -4.34 -4.06 16.47
C SER A 94 -2.91 -4.20 15.95
N ALA A 95 -2.38 -3.17 15.28
CA ALA A 95 -0.94 -3.04 15.08
C ALA A 95 -0.23 -2.86 16.44
N VAL A 96 0.86 -3.60 16.63
CA VAL A 96 1.73 -3.53 17.81
C VAL A 96 3.13 -3.20 17.33
N PHE A 97 3.73 -2.17 17.93
CA PHE A 97 5.13 -1.85 17.65
C PHE A 97 6.03 -3.00 18.09
N GLU A 98 6.79 -3.54 17.15
CA GLU A 98 7.70 -4.66 17.35
C GLU A 98 8.91 -4.47 16.43
N ASP A 99 10.03 -4.09 17.04
CA ASP A 99 11.27 -3.76 16.33
C ASP A 99 11.75 -4.91 15.42
N GLY A 100 12.21 -4.55 14.23
CA GLY A 100 12.72 -5.47 13.22
C GLY A 100 11.64 -6.13 12.35
N MET A 101 10.37 -5.77 12.52
CA MET A 101 9.28 -6.28 11.68
C MET A 101 9.31 -5.68 10.27
N VAL A 102 9.11 -6.54 9.27
CA VAL A 102 8.96 -6.17 7.87
C VAL A 102 7.83 -6.98 7.23
N ASN A 103 6.94 -6.32 6.50
CA ASN A 103 5.77 -6.95 5.91
C ASN A 103 5.85 -7.08 4.38
N TYR A 104 5.31 -8.19 3.86
CA TYR A 104 5.36 -8.60 2.46
C TYR A 104 4.00 -9.04 1.96
N TRP A 105 3.69 -8.66 0.73
CA TRP A 105 2.44 -8.95 0.04
C TRP A 105 2.68 -9.91 -1.13
N THR A 106 1.82 -10.89 -1.35
CA THR A 106 1.82 -11.60 -2.64
C THR A 106 1.45 -10.64 -3.77
N VAL A 107 1.98 -10.86 -4.96
CA VAL A 107 1.56 -10.15 -6.18
C VAL A 107 1.03 -11.14 -7.21
N ALA A 108 0.19 -10.67 -8.12
CA ALA A 108 -0.36 -11.52 -9.17
C ALA A 108 0.60 -11.60 -10.37
N GLU A 109 0.47 -12.65 -11.17
CA GLU A 109 1.21 -12.80 -12.43
C GLU A 109 0.51 -12.13 -13.62
N SER A 110 -0.81 -11.95 -13.53
CA SER A 110 -1.62 -11.38 -14.61
C SER A 110 -2.89 -10.70 -14.08
N CYS A 111 -3.55 -9.92 -14.94
CA CYS A 111 -4.79 -9.24 -14.59
C CYS A 111 -6.00 -10.17 -14.63
N PRO A 112 -6.83 -10.18 -13.58
CA PRO A 112 -8.09 -10.91 -13.62
C PRO A 112 -9.14 -10.18 -14.45
N GLY A 113 -9.93 -10.94 -15.21
CA GLY A 113 -11.21 -10.49 -15.77
C GLY A 113 -11.15 -9.18 -16.56
N ASP A 114 -11.83 -8.16 -16.04
CA ASP A 114 -12.04 -6.85 -16.65
C ASP A 114 -11.09 -5.77 -16.10
N TYR A 115 -10.01 -6.15 -15.43
CA TYR A 115 -8.96 -5.21 -15.03
C TYR A 115 -8.11 -4.77 -16.23
N THR A 116 -7.78 -3.48 -16.25
CA THR A 116 -6.86 -2.91 -17.24
C THR A 116 -5.42 -3.11 -16.78
N PHE A 117 -4.60 -3.76 -17.61
CA PHE A 117 -3.16 -3.82 -17.42
C PHE A 117 -2.49 -2.49 -17.79
N THR A 118 -1.49 -2.08 -17.01
CA THR A 118 -0.60 -0.98 -17.34
C THR A 118 0.86 -1.42 -17.21
N SER A 119 1.56 -1.46 -18.34
CA SER A 119 3.00 -1.77 -18.36
C SER A 119 3.85 -0.68 -17.72
N THR A 120 3.37 0.57 -17.69
CA THR A 120 4.07 1.72 -17.09
C THR A 120 4.27 1.55 -15.59
N THR A 121 3.27 1.01 -14.89
CA THR A 121 3.27 0.86 -13.42
C THR A 121 3.25 -0.59 -12.97
N ASN A 122 3.30 -1.53 -13.92
CA ASN A 122 3.25 -2.97 -13.73
C ASN A 122 2.20 -3.43 -12.70
N LEU A 123 0.94 -3.06 -12.97
CA LEU A 123 -0.20 -3.42 -12.14
C LEU A 123 -1.45 -3.55 -13.01
N CYS A 124 -2.47 -4.12 -12.41
CA CYS A 124 -3.83 -4.14 -12.94
C CYS A 124 -4.66 -3.14 -12.16
N TYR A 125 -5.54 -2.41 -12.82
CA TYR A 125 -6.49 -1.53 -12.13
C TYR A 125 -7.89 -1.62 -12.71
N LYS A 126 -8.87 -1.20 -11.91
CA LYS A 126 -10.27 -1.14 -12.30
C LYS A 126 -10.96 0.05 -11.65
N LEU A 127 -11.62 0.86 -12.47
CA LEU A 127 -12.48 1.95 -12.00
C LEU A 127 -13.86 1.36 -11.69
N VAL A 128 -14.28 1.46 -10.43
CA VAL A 128 -15.58 0.97 -9.98
C VAL A 128 -16.49 2.16 -9.67
N TYR A 129 -17.56 2.28 -10.45
CA TYR A 129 -18.49 3.41 -10.36
C TYR A 129 -19.58 3.23 -9.29
N THR A 130 -19.72 2.03 -8.72
CA THR A 130 -20.59 1.77 -7.57
C THR A 130 -20.08 2.54 -6.35
N LYS A 131 -20.96 3.30 -5.70
CA LYS A 131 -20.58 4.12 -4.54
C LYS A 131 -20.62 3.31 -3.25
N LEU A 132 -19.44 3.05 -2.68
CA LEU A 132 -19.24 2.36 -1.42
C LEU A 132 -18.45 3.24 -0.46
N ASN A 133 -18.48 2.92 0.83
CA ASN A 133 -17.56 3.52 1.79
C ASN A 133 -16.17 2.89 1.66
N HIS A 134 -15.15 3.49 2.29
CA HIS A 134 -13.74 3.12 2.08
C HIS A 134 -13.44 1.65 2.43
N SER A 135 -13.91 1.19 3.60
CA SER A 135 -13.76 -0.21 4.02
C SER A 135 -14.45 -1.19 3.06
N MET A 136 -15.71 -0.94 2.69
CA MET A 136 -16.45 -1.79 1.75
C MET A 136 -15.80 -1.80 0.35
N ALA A 137 -15.31 -0.65 -0.11
CA ALA A 137 -14.61 -0.53 -1.38
C ALA A 137 -13.31 -1.34 -1.37
N ASN A 138 -12.53 -1.25 -0.29
CA ASN A 138 -11.31 -2.05 -0.14
C ASN A 138 -11.62 -3.55 -0.06
N ASN A 139 -12.71 -3.96 0.60
CA ASN A 139 -13.13 -5.36 0.63
C ASN A 139 -13.48 -5.90 -0.76
N VAL A 140 -14.09 -5.08 -1.63
CA VAL A 140 -14.30 -5.45 -3.04
C VAL A 140 -12.96 -5.67 -3.74
N CYS A 141 -12.01 -4.74 -3.60
CA CYS A 141 -10.70 -4.89 -4.21
C CYS A 141 -9.92 -6.10 -3.66
N ALA A 142 -10.04 -6.38 -2.35
CA ALA A 142 -9.39 -7.52 -1.70
C ALA A 142 -9.96 -8.86 -2.18
N ALA A 143 -11.26 -8.94 -2.46
CA ALA A 143 -11.87 -10.14 -3.04
C ALA A 143 -11.29 -10.49 -4.43
N ASP A 144 -10.82 -9.48 -5.17
CA ASP A 144 -10.15 -9.63 -6.46
C ASP A 144 -8.61 -9.83 -6.31
N GLY A 145 -8.11 -10.01 -5.08
CA GLY A 145 -6.68 -10.17 -4.78
C GLY A 145 -5.90 -8.85 -4.73
N GLY A 146 -6.58 -7.72 -4.73
CA GLY A 146 -6.00 -6.37 -4.74
C GLY A 146 -6.22 -5.59 -3.46
N HIS A 147 -6.22 -4.27 -3.60
CA HIS A 147 -6.60 -3.28 -2.59
C HIS A 147 -7.00 -1.97 -3.31
N LEU A 148 -7.46 -0.96 -2.58
CA LEU A 148 -7.63 0.36 -3.17
C LEU A 148 -6.30 0.92 -3.71
N LEU A 149 -6.36 1.67 -4.82
CA LEU A 149 -5.20 2.22 -5.53
C LEU A 149 -4.30 3.06 -4.63
N ILE A 150 -3.00 2.81 -4.64
CA ILE A 150 -1.96 3.63 -3.99
C ILE A 150 -1.30 4.56 -5.02
N LEU A 151 -1.04 5.82 -4.70
CA LEU A 151 -0.33 6.77 -5.59
C LEU A 151 0.98 7.29 -4.98
N ASP A 152 1.75 6.37 -4.39
CA ASP A 152 3.02 6.58 -3.68
C ASP A 152 4.20 6.99 -4.56
N SER A 153 4.14 6.79 -5.88
CA SER A 153 5.24 7.08 -6.80
C SER A 153 4.89 8.14 -7.86
N PRO A 154 5.87 8.94 -8.32
CA PRO A 154 5.66 9.85 -9.46
C PRO A 154 5.16 9.12 -10.71
N THR A 155 5.67 7.92 -11.01
CA THR A 155 5.29 7.13 -12.18
C THR A 155 3.81 6.75 -12.17
N LYS A 156 3.28 6.26 -11.03
CA LYS A 156 1.84 5.97 -10.89
C LYS A 156 1.00 7.23 -11.05
N ARG A 157 1.38 8.32 -10.39
CA ARG A 157 0.66 9.60 -10.49
C ARG A 157 0.58 10.12 -11.92
N THR A 158 1.70 10.12 -12.64
CA THR A 158 1.75 10.57 -14.03
C THR A 158 0.88 9.69 -14.93
N TYR A 159 0.95 8.37 -14.79
CA TYR A 159 0.14 7.44 -15.59
C TYR A 159 -1.36 7.66 -15.37
N PHE A 160 -1.84 7.61 -14.12
CA PHE A 160 -3.26 7.76 -13.84
C PHE A 160 -3.78 9.16 -14.21
N PHE A 161 -2.94 10.18 -14.07
CA PHE A 161 -3.28 11.53 -14.53
C PHE A 161 -3.37 11.64 -16.05
N SER A 162 -2.42 11.09 -16.80
CA SER A 162 -2.43 11.19 -18.27
C SER A 162 -3.59 10.41 -18.89
N GLU A 163 -3.92 9.24 -18.33
CA GLU A 163 -4.96 8.36 -18.88
C GLU A 163 -6.37 8.82 -18.54
N HIS A 164 -6.59 9.32 -17.32
CA HIS A 164 -7.96 9.59 -16.83
C HIS A 164 -8.19 11.05 -16.43
N GLY A 165 -7.15 11.82 -16.16
CA GLY A 165 -7.22 13.26 -15.86
C GLY A 165 -8.28 13.62 -14.82
N TYR A 166 -9.24 14.46 -15.23
CA TYR A 166 -10.33 14.96 -14.40
C TYR A 166 -11.33 13.87 -13.97
N ASP A 167 -11.40 12.74 -14.69
CA ASP A 167 -12.43 11.72 -14.47
C ASP A 167 -12.22 10.95 -13.16
N LEU A 168 -11.01 11.00 -12.59
CA LEU A 168 -10.70 10.37 -11.29
C LEU A 168 -11.10 11.20 -10.08
N ARG A 169 -11.73 12.36 -10.26
CA ARG A 169 -12.25 13.15 -9.14
C ARG A 169 -13.30 12.35 -8.37
N ASN A 170 -13.22 12.41 -7.04
CA ASN A 170 -14.13 11.75 -6.10
C ASN A 170 -14.08 10.21 -6.17
N PHE A 171 -12.88 9.66 -6.38
CA PHE A 171 -12.61 8.23 -6.25
C PHE A 171 -11.84 7.94 -4.95
N LEU A 172 -12.32 6.97 -4.17
CA LEU A 172 -11.61 6.44 -3.00
C LEU A 172 -10.35 5.70 -3.44
N VAL A 173 -9.30 5.87 -2.65
CA VAL A 173 -7.96 5.33 -2.88
C VAL A 173 -7.35 4.81 -1.58
N GLY A 174 -6.31 3.99 -1.70
CA GLY A 174 -5.76 3.18 -0.61
C GLY A 174 -4.84 3.95 0.31
N GLY A 175 -5.41 4.71 1.22
CA GLY A 175 -4.71 5.36 2.33
C GLY A 175 -5.69 5.80 3.41
N GLN A 176 -5.16 6.00 4.62
CA GLN A 176 -5.94 6.40 5.79
C GLN A 176 -5.04 7.02 6.87
N GLN A 177 -5.67 7.65 7.85
CA GLN A 177 -5.01 8.15 9.05
C GLN A 177 -4.76 7.00 10.04
N GLU A 178 -3.63 7.04 10.75
CA GLU A 178 -3.40 6.20 11.92
C GLU A 178 -4.41 6.49 13.02
N ALA A 179 -4.96 5.44 13.63
CA ALA A 179 -5.82 5.57 14.80
C ALA A 179 -5.11 6.32 15.93
N GLY A 180 -5.55 7.56 16.22
CA GLY A 180 -5.05 8.38 17.32
C GLY A 180 -3.70 9.09 17.06
N GLY A 181 -3.13 8.98 15.85
CA GLY A 181 -1.76 9.43 15.56
C GLY A 181 -1.62 10.63 14.62
N GLY A 182 -2.69 11.06 13.92
CA GLY A 182 -2.62 12.15 12.93
C GLY A 182 -1.69 11.89 11.73
N TYR A 183 -1.00 10.75 11.70
CA TYR A 183 -0.11 10.34 10.64
C TYR A 183 -0.89 9.69 9.51
N TRP A 184 -0.54 10.06 8.28
CA TRP A 184 -1.24 9.61 7.08
C TRP A 184 -0.31 8.85 6.15
N ALA A 185 -0.73 7.65 5.77
CA ALA A 185 -0.01 6.85 4.81
C ALA A 185 -0.96 6.14 3.84
N TRP A 186 -0.41 5.83 2.68
CA TRP A 186 -0.97 4.84 1.78
C TRP A 186 -0.98 3.47 2.47
N PHE A 187 -1.79 2.53 1.97
CA PHE A 187 -1.91 1.21 2.57
C PHE A 187 -0.61 0.40 2.65
N ASN A 188 0.38 0.72 1.82
CA ASN A 188 1.70 0.10 1.91
C ASN A 188 2.63 0.77 2.94
N GLY A 189 2.18 1.77 3.70
CA GLY A 189 2.97 2.52 4.67
C GLY A 189 3.66 3.77 4.12
N ALA A 190 3.64 3.98 2.79
CA ALA A 190 4.29 5.14 2.20
C ALA A 190 3.57 6.44 2.60
N PRO A 191 4.28 7.55 2.86
CA PRO A 191 3.65 8.80 3.28
C PRO A 191 2.82 9.42 2.15
N ILE A 192 1.71 10.04 2.51
CA ILE A 192 0.89 10.81 1.56
C ILE A 192 1.50 12.20 1.40
N THR A 193 1.91 12.54 0.17
CA THR A 193 2.63 13.79 -0.16
C THR A 193 1.91 14.68 -1.18
N ILE A 194 0.73 14.26 -1.63
CA ILE A 194 -0.03 14.93 -2.71
C ILE A 194 -1.34 15.53 -2.22
N TRP A 195 -1.31 16.15 -1.05
CA TRP A 195 -2.47 16.80 -0.46
C TRP A 195 -2.98 17.95 -1.33
N LEU A 196 -4.30 18.10 -1.36
CA LEU A 196 -4.94 19.33 -1.81
C LEU A 196 -4.51 20.47 -0.86
N TYR A 197 -4.53 21.70 -1.36
CA TYR A 197 -4.22 22.87 -0.53
C TYR A 197 -5.09 22.89 0.73
N ASN A 198 -4.45 23.09 1.90
CA ASN A 198 -5.05 23.03 3.23
C ASN A 198 -5.63 21.65 3.63
N GLN A 199 -5.14 20.55 3.07
CA GLN A 199 -5.47 19.20 3.54
C GLN A 199 -4.22 18.50 4.12
N PRO A 200 -4.39 17.48 4.99
CA PRO A 200 -5.66 17.07 5.59
C PRO A 200 -6.14 18.11 6.63
N ASP A 201 -7.45 18.39 6.68
CA ASP A 201 -8.03 19.37 7.62
C ASP A 201 -8.86 18.74 8.74
N ASP A 202 -9.05 17.42 8.71
CA ASP A 202 -9.80 16.64 9.69
C ASP A 202 -11.22 17.18 9.93
N TRP A 203 -11.86 17.66 8.86
CA TRP A 203 -13.14 18.35 8.94
C TRP A 203 -14.30 17.41 9.31
N TYR A 204 -14.62 17.35 10.61
CA TYR A 204 -15.60 16.42 11.23
C TYR A 204 -15.13 14.95 11.30
N THR A 205 -13.84 14.72 11.57
CA THR A 205 -13.24 13.37 11.70
C THR A 205 -13.19 12.65 10.35
N GLU A 206 -12.12 12.93 9.61
CA GLU A 206 -11.91 12.46 8.25
C GLU A 206 -10.67 11.60 8.16
N ASP A 207 -10.81 10.29 8.28
CA ASP A 207 -9.66 9.37 8.39
C ASP A 207 -9.40 8.54 7.13
N CYS A 208 -10.14 8.77 6.04
CA CYS A 208 -10.03 7.99 4.79
C CYS A 208 -9.67 8.86 3.59
N LEU A 209 -9.05 8.28 2.57
CA LEU A 209 -8.49 9.04 1.45
C LEU A 209 -9.38 9.02 0.19
N ILE A 210 -9.56 10.19 -0.42
CA ILE A 210 -10.23 10.36 -1.71
C ILE A 210 -9.37 11.20 -2.66
N LEU A 211 -9.48 10.92 -3.95
CA LEU A 211 -8.88 11.75 -4.99
C LEU A 211 -9.73 13.00 -5.23
N TYR A 212 -9.04 14.12 -5.33
CA TYR A 212 -9.61 15.38 -5.77
C TYR A 212 -8.90 15.87 -7.03
N TYR A 213 -9.60 16.71 -7.79
CA TYR A 213 -8.99 17.42 -8.91
C TYR A 213 -8.86 18.88 -8.54
N SER A 214 -7.66 19.44 -8.69
CA SER A 214 -7.47 20.87 -8.54
C SER A 214 -6.59 21.45 -9.66
N PRO A 215 -7.11 22.39 -10.46
CA PRO A 215 -6.31 23.05 -11.49
C PRO A 215 -5.27 24.04 -10.89
N ASN A 216 -5.44 24.45 -9.61
CA ASN A 216 -4.70 25.56 -9.01
C ASN A 216 -3.74 25.16 -7.85
N SER A 217 -4.07 24.13 -7.05
CA SER A 217 -3.24 23.60 -5.93
C SER A 217 -1.84 23.11 -6.34
N VAL A 218 -1.69 22.96 -7.65
CA VAL A 218 -0.51 22.59 -8.42
C VAL A 218 0.60 23.64 -8.37
N ARG A 219 0.26 24.93 -8.19
CA ARG A 219 1.25 26.01 -8.20
C ARG A 219 2.20 26.03 -6.99
N TYR A 220 1.86 25.35 -5.90
CA TYR A 220 2.62 25.45 -4.65
C TYR A 220 3.70 24.36 -4.46
N LEU A 221 3.69 23.29 -5.26
CA LEU A 221 4.65 22.18 -5.17
C LEU A 221 5.54 22.00 -6.42
N GLY A 222 5.46 22.89 -7.40
CA GLY A 222 6.26 22.81 -8.63
C GLY A 222 5.91 21.62 -9.54
N LEU A 223 4.76 20.97 -9.31
CA LEU A 223 4.23 19.90 -10.14
C LEU A 223 3.23 20.47 -11.17
N GLN A 224 2.94 19.75 -12.25
CA GLN A 224 1.95 20.12 -13.28
C GLN A 224 0.50 19.90 -12.78
N ALA A 225 -0.50 20.57 -13.40
CA ALA A 225 -1.93 20.46 -13.06
C ALA A 225 -2.32 18.99 -12.81
N GLY A 226 -3.03 18.63 -11.72
CA GLY A 226 -3.00 17.24 -11.28
C GLY A 226 -4.07 16.76 -10.30
N ILE A 227 -4.10 15.43 -10.15
CA ILE A 227 -4.83 14.69 -9.12
C ILE A 227 -4.14 14.94 -7.77
N THR A 228 -4.92 15.36 -6.79
CA THR A 228 -4.51 15.54 -5.39
C THR A 228 -5.33 14.62 -4.49
N THR A 229 -5.02 14.62 -3.21
CA THR A 229 -5.73 13.86 -2.17
C THR A 229 -6.46 14.78 -1.22
N ASN A 230 -7.59 14.31 -0.73
CA ASN A 230 -8.38 14.91 0.34
C ASN A 230 -8.63 13.81 1.37
N ASP A 231 -8.65 14.16 2.63
CA ASP A 231 -9.29 13.36 3.65
C ASP A 231 -10.81 13.41 3.48
N ILE A 232 -11.48 12.35 3.88
CA ILE A 232 -12.93 12.28 3.89
C ILE A 232 -13.38 11.38 5.04
N GLY A 233 -14.52 11.69 5.67
CA GLY A 233 -15.11 10.79 6.66
C GLY A 233 -15.27 9.36 6.11
N CYS A 234 -14.75 8.35 6.81
CA CYS A 234 -14.68 6.97 6.31
C CYS A 234 -16.03 6.32 5.97
N GLY A 235 -17.14 6.83 6.53
CA GLY A 235 -18.50 6.40 6.20
C GLY A 235 -19.04 6.97 4.88
N ASN A 236 -18.40 7.99 4.31
CA ASN A 236 -18.82 8.60 3.05
C ASN A 236 -18.70 7.64 1.88
N ARG A 237 -19.65 7.73 0.94
CA ARG A 237 -19.74 6.80 -0.19
C ARG A 237 -19.30 7.45 -1.49
N ALA A 238 -18.31 6.85 -2.13
CA ALA A 238 -17.77 7.34 -3.39
C ALA A 238 -17.41 6.18 -4.33
N LYS A 239 -17.14 6.52 -5.59
CA LYS A 239 -16.56 5.58 -6.56
C LYS A 239 -15.16 5.19 -6.06
N PHE A 240 -14.56 4.14 -6.59
CA PHE A 240 -13.25 3.71 -6.09
C PHE A 240 -12.42 3.03 -7.17
N ILE A 241 -11.10 3.01 -6.97
CA ILE A 241 -10.18 2.38 -7.91
C ILE A 241 -9.52 1.22 -7.18
N CYS A 242 -9.68 0.03 -7.71
CA CYS A 242 -8.92 -1.13 -7.25
C CYS A 242 -7.59 -1.20 -8.01
N GLU A 243 -6.56 -1.67 -7.33
CA GLU A 243 -5.33 -2.12 -7.95
C GLU A 243 -4.93 -3.52 -7.49
N ILE A 244 -4.26 -4.25 -8.38
CA ILE A 244 -3.60 -5.51 -8.10
C ILE A 244 -2.15 -5.34 -8.57
N PRO A 245 -1.17 -5.30 -7.66
CA PRO A 245 0.23 -5.24 -8.05
C PRO A 245 0.62 -6.53 -8.78
N LEU A 246 1.44 -6.40 -9.83
CA LEU A 246 1.94 -7.53 -10.60
C LEU A 246 3.42 -7.81 -10.31
N SER A 247 3.82 -9.07 -10.54
CA SER A 247 5.23 -9.43 -10.66
C SER A 247 5.86 -8.71 -11.85
N PRO A 248 7.10 -8.19 -11.72
CA PRO A 248 7.90 -7.77 -12.86
C PRO A 248 8.08 -8.89 -13.89
#